data_AF-A0A2D4LL24-F1
#
_entry.id   AF-A0A2D4LL24-F1
#
_cell.length_a   1.000
_cell.length_b   1.000
_cell.length_c   1.000
_cell.angle_alpha   90.00
_cell.angle_beta   90.00
_cell.angle_gamma   90.00
#
_symmetry.space_group_name_H-M   'P 1'
#
loop_
_entity.id
_entity.type
_entity.pdbx_description
1 polymer ?
#
loop_
_entity_poly.entity_id
_entity_poly.type
_entity_poly.pdbx_seq_one_letter_code
_entity_poly.pdbx_strand_id
1 'polypeptide(L)'
;PVKLEKSFFIELNKRISKFVWQRKKPRVKYKLLQDDRKKGGFGLPDFELYYDAAITNWLKDWVKLESRRLLVLEGFDLQLGWHTFMWDGKAKQHSYFQRHHVRNVLLNTWEKLKKTHYSKVPLWLSTLEADTYPNALD
;
A
#
# COMPACT_ATOMS: atom_id res chain seq x y z
N PRO A 1 -4.08 4.28 -6.77
CA PRO A 1 -3.27 4.52 -5.55
C PRO A 1 -2.40 5.76 -5.73
N VAL A 2 -2.45 6.74 -4.80
CA VAL A 2 -1.67 7.98 -4.89
C VAL A 2 -0.62 7.97 -3.79
N LYS A 3 0.62 8.37 -4.13
CA LYS A 3 1.70 8.46 -3.14
C LYS A 3 1.42 9.63 -2.21
N LEU A 4 1.24 9.34 -0.92
CA LEU A 4 1.17 10.37 0.11
C LEU A 4 2.47 10.43 0.91
N GLU A 5 2.95 11.65 1.13
CA GLU A 5 4.12 11.90 1.97
C GLU A 5 3.74 11.95 3.45
N LYS A 6 4.71 11.71 4.34
CA LYS A 6 4.52 11.84 5.79
C LYS A 6 4.08 13.23 6.22
N SER A 7 4.54 14.26 5.49
CA SER A 7 4.17 15.67 5.69
C SER A 7 2.64 15.87 5.62
N PHE A 8 1.98 15.20 4.67
CA PHE A 8 0.52 15.25 4.50
C PHE A 8 -0.20 14.72 5.75
N PHE A 9 0.21 13.57 6.28
CA PHE A 9 -0.41 12.98 7.47
C PHE A 9 -0.18 13.83 8.72
N ILE A 10 1.01 14.43 8.86
CA ILE A 10 1.31 15.36 9.97
C ILE A 10 0.40 16.59 9.91
N GLU A 11 0.20 17.16 8.72
CA GLU A 11 -0.66 18.32 8.54
C GLU A 11 -2.14 17.96 8.79
N LEU A 12 -2.59 16.81 8.27
CA LEU A 12 -3.93 16.29 8.51
C LEU A 12 -4.19 16.07 10.00
N ASN A 13 -3.26 15.42 10.71
CA ASN A 13 -3.34 15.21 12.16
C ASN A 13 -3.42 16.54 12.92
N LYS A 14 -2.69 17.57 12.48
CA LYS A 14 -2.75 18.92 13.07
C LYS A 14 -4.10 19.58 12.85
N ARG A 15 -4.70 19.47 11.65
CA ARG A 15 -6.04 19.99 11.35
C ARG A 15 -7.12 19.28 12.16
N ILE A 16 -7.06 17.95 12.23
CA ILE A 16 -7.98 17.13 13.02
C ILE A 16 -7.84 17.43 14.51
N SER A 17 -6.62 17.57 15.03
CA SER A 17 -6.40 17.98 16.42
C SER A 17 -7.03 19.35 16.71
N LYS A 18 -6.83 20.35 15.85
CA LYS A 18 -7.49 21.66 16.00
C LYS A 18 -9.02 21.56 15.97
N PHE A 19 -9.57 20.67 15.16
CA PHE A 19 -11.02 20.43 15.09
C PHE A 19 -11.55 19.81 16.39
N VAL A 20 -10.95 18.70 16.84
CA VAL A 20 -11.34 17.98 18.07
C VAL A 20 -11.29 18.90 19.29
N TRP A 21 -10.27 19.75 19.38
CA TRP A 21 -10.09 20.67 20.50
C TRP A 21 -10.77 22.04 20.30
N GLN A 22 -11.52 22.25 19.21
CA GLN A 22 -12.17 23.53 18.89
C GLN A 22 -11.20 24.72 18.96
N ARG A 23 -10.00 24.56 18.39
CA ARG A 23 -8.87 25.52 18.45
C ARG A 23 -8.32 25.80 19.86
N LYS A 24 -8.77 25.10 20.90
CA LYS A 24 -8.21 25.17 22.26
C LYS A 24 -6.95 24.28 22.36
N LYS A 25 -6.20 24.46 23.45
CA LYS A 25 -5.00 23.66 23.73
C LYS A 25 -5.38 22.18 23.95
N PRO A 26 -4.72 21.22 23.25
CA PRO A 26 -4.94 19.81 23.47
C PRO A 26 -4.70 19.41 24.94
N ARG A 27 -5.67 18.70 25.53
CA ARG A 27 -5.57 18.22 26.93
C ARG A 27 -5.00 16.80 27.02
N VAL A 28 -5.07 16.05 25.92
CA VAL A 28 -4.65 14.65 25.83
C VAL A 28 -3.64 14.50 24.69
N LYS A 29 -2.63 13.65 24.90
CA LYS A 29 -1.64 13.33 23.85
C LYS A 29 -2.32 12.64 22.67
N TYR A 30 -1.94 13.02 21.45
CA TYR A 30 -2.58 12.51 20.23
C TYR A 30 -2.55 10.98 20.10
N LYS A 31 -1.42 10.34 20.47
CA LYS A 31 -1.30 8.87 20.49
C LYS A 31 -2.34 8.20 21.38
N LEU A 32 -2.72 8.81 22.51
CA LEU A 32 -3.75 8.27 23.39
C LEU A 32 -5.15 8.48 22.80
N LEU A 33 -5.36 9.54 22.03
CA LEU A 33 -6.61 9.70 21.28
C LEU A 33 -6.79 8.58 20.26
N GLN A 34 -5.69 8.14 19.64
CA GLN A 34 -5.70 7.10 18.62
C GLN A 34 -5.83 5.68 19.17
N ASP A 35 -5.55 5.49 20.46
CA ASP A 35 -5.64 4.17 21.07
C ASP A 35 -7.10 3.70 21.18
N ASP A 36 -7.28 2.39 21.30
CA ASP A 36 -8.60 1.78 21.41
C ASP A 36 -9.28 2.18 22.73
N ARG A 37 -10.60 2.27 22.71
CA ARG A 37 -11.43 2.56 23.90
C ARG A 37 -11.21 1.52 24.99
N LYS A 38 -10.93 0.26 24.62
CA LYS A 38 -10.60 -0.81 25.57
C LYS A 38 -9.32 -0.54 26.38
N LYS A 39 -8.41 0.27 25.83
CA LYS A 39 -7.14 0.66 26.47
C LYS A 39 -7.20 2.05 27.11
N GLY A 40 -8.39 2.64 27.20
CA GLY A 40 -8.58 4.00 27.72
C GLY A 40 -8.31 5.11 26.69
N GLY A 41 -8.24 4.77 25.40
CA GLY A 41 -8.17 5.74 24.31
C GLY A 41 -9.53 6.22 23.83
N PHE A 42 -9.53 7.04 22.78
CA PHE A 42 -10.75 7.62 22.19
C PHE A 42 -11.14 7.00 20.84
N GLY A 43 -10.31 6.13 20.28
CA GLY A 43 -10.54 5.48 18.98
C GLY A 43 -10.40 6.41 17.78
N LEU A 44 -9.58 7.46 17.88
CA LEU A 44 -9.29 8.35 16.74
C LEU A 44 -8.53 7.57 15.67
N PRO A 45 -8.95 7.59 14.40
CA PRO A 45 -8.23 6.93 13.32
C PRO A 45 -6.77 7.41 13.21
N ASP A 46 -5.84 6.47 13.01
CA ASP A 46 -4.52 6.79 12.48
C ASP A 46 -4.58 6.81 10.95
N PHE A 47 -4.55 8.00 10.37
CA PHE A 47 -4.68 8.19 8.93
C PHE A 47 -3.54 7.57 8.12
N GLU A 48 -2.33 7.48 8.69
CA GLU A 48 -1.21 6.81 7.99
C GLU A 48 -1.48 5.31 7.92
N LEU A 49 -1.93 4.71 9.03
CA LEU A 49 -2.31 3.30 9.08
C LEU A 49 -3.51 2.98 8.17
N TYR A 50 -4.53 3.85 8.16
CA TYR A 50 -5.69 3.70 7.28
C TYR A 50 -5.29 3.77 5.80
N TYR A 51 -4.38 4.68 5.46
CA TYR A 51 -3.84 4.76 4.11
C TYR A 51 -3.11 3.46 3.74
N ASP A 52 -2.20 2.97 4.58
CA ASP A 52 -1.47 1.73 4.34
C ASP A 52 -2.43 0.54 4.17
N ALA A 53 -3.49 0.46 4.99
CA ALA A 53 -4.52 -0.57 4.88
C ALA A 53 -5.31 -0.47 3.56
N ALA A 54 -5.69 0.73 3.13
CA ALA A 54 -6.37 0.94 1.85
C ALA A 54 -5.49 0.51 0.66
N ILE A 55 -4.20 0.85 0.68
CA ILE A 55 -3.25 0.42 -0.36
C ILE A 55 -3.06 -1.10 -0.33
N THR A 56 -3.08 -1.73 0.84
CA THR A 56 -3.01 -3.19 0.98
C THR A 56 -4.25 -3.87 0.41
N ASN A 57 -5.44 -3.29 0.60
CA ASN A 57 -6.65 -3.82 -0.03
C ASN A 57 -6.57 -3.75 -1.55
N TRP A 58 -6.05 -2.63 -2.09
CA TRP A 58 -5.76 -2.52 -3.52
C TRP A 58 -4.75 -3.56 -4.00
N LEU A 59 -3.70 -3.82 -3.20
CA LEU A 59 -2.71 -4.84 -3.50
C LEU A 59 -3.37 -6.23 -3.59
N LYS A 60 -4.24 -6.57 -2.64
CA LYS A 60 -4.99 -7.83 -2.62
C LYS A 60 -5.87 -7.98 -3.86
N ASP A 61 -6.60 -6.93 -4.23
CA ASP A 61 -7.47 -6.95 -5.42
C ASP A 61 -6.65 -7.04 -6.71
N TRP A 62 -5.46 -6.43 -6.72
CA TRP A 62 -4.52 -6.53 -7.83
C TRP A 62 -3.93 -7.93 -7.95
N VAL A 63 -3.61 -8.58 -6.83
CA VAL A 63 -3.10 -9.95 -6.79
C VAL A 63 -4.10 -10.94 -7.38
N LYS A 64 -5.38 -10.72 -7.14
CA LYS A 64 -6.45 -11.61 -7.62
C LYS A 64 -6.68 -11.54 -9.12
N LEU A 65 -6.29 -10.44 -9.78
CA LEU A 65 -6.51 -10.20 -11.21
C LEU A 65 -7.97 -10.30 -11.71
N GLU A 66 -8.95 -10.44 -10.82
CA GLU A 66 -10.36 -10.62 -11.16
C GLU A 66 -10.98 -9.36 -11.82
N SER A 67 -10.40 -8.18 -11.55
CA SER A 67 -10.97 -6.92 -11.99
C SER A 67 -10.46 -6.48 -13.36
N ARG A 68 -11.36 -6.48 -14.35
CA ARG A 68 -11.11 -5.94 -15.71
C ARG A 68 -10.51 -4.52 -15.71
N ARG A 69 -10.89 -3.66 -14.75
CA ARG A 69 -10.31 -2.31 -14.64
C ARG A 69 -8.85 -2.32 -14.19
N LEU A 70 -8.49 -3.26 -13.32
CA LEU A 70 -7.10 -3.44 -12.88
C LEU A 70 -6.26 -4.08 -13.99
N LEU A 71 -6.82 -5.03 -14.74
CA LEU A 71 -6.20 -5.61 -15.93
C LEU A 71 -5.93 -4.56 -17.01
N VAL A 72 -6.82 -3.58 -17.22
CA VAL A 72 -6.56 -2.46 -18.15
C VAL A 72 -5.46 -1.52 -17.64
N LEU A 73 -5.36 -1.32 -16.33
CA LEU A 73 -4.23 -0.58 -15.73
C LEU A 73 -2.91 -1.36 -15.77
N GLU A 74 -2.97 -2.67 -16.02
CA GLU A 74 -1.84 -3.59 -16.11
C GLU A 74 -1.35 -3.76 -17.56
N GLY A 75 -2.25 -4.09 -18.48
CA GLY A 75 -1.95 -4.70 -19.78
C GLY A 75 -1.89 -3.75 -20.96
N PHE A 76 -0.78 -3.03 -21.10
CA PHE A 76 -0.36 -2.58 -22.44
C PHE A 76 1.13 -2.87 -22.71
N ASP A 77 2.01 -2.76 -21.71
CA ASP A 77 3.47 -2.84 -21.89
C ASP A 77 4.19 -3.83 -20.94
N LEU A 78 3.50 -4.85 -20.44
CA LEU A 78 4.10 -5.81 -19.50
C LEU A 78 4.73 -6.99 -20.23
N GLN A 79 6.04 -7.17 -20.04
CA GLN A 79 6.79 -8.30 -20.59
C GLN A 79 6.76 -9.55 -19.68
N LEU A 80 6.32 -9.41 -18.43
CA LEU A 80 6.33 -10.44 -17.40
C LEU A 80 5.11 -10.33 -16.48
N GLY A 81 4.83 -11.42 -15.75
CA GLY A 81 3.74 -11.50 -14.78
C GLY A 81 3.92 -10.48 -13.67
N TRP A 82 2.85 -9.82 -13.21
CA TRP A 82 2.95 -8.84 -12.12
C TRP A 82 3.61 -9.41 -10.84
N HIS A 83 3.47 -10.73 -10.62
CA HIS A 83 4.10 -11.47 -9.52
C HIS A 83 5.63 -11.35 -9.50
N THR A 84 6.27 -11.27 -10.68
CA THR A 84 7.74 -11.11 -10.80
C THR A 84 8.21 -9.83 -10.13
N PHE A 85 7.47 -8.74 -10.27
CA PHE A 85 7.84 -7.43 -9.72
C PHE A 85 7.68 -7.34 -8.20
N MET A 86 6.84 -8.18 -7.59
CA MET A 86 6.73 -8.29 -6.12
C MET A 86 7.81 -9.18 -5.50
N TRP A 87 8.37 -10.08 -6.31
CA TRP A 87 9.44 -11.00 -5.94
C TRP A 87 10.82 -10.37 -6.14
N ASP A 88 11.12 -9.97 -7.37
CA ASP A 88 12.41 -9.45 -7.84
C ASP A 88 12.42 -7.91 -7.89
N GLY A 89 11.98 -7.30 -6.77
CA GLY A 89 11.52 -5.92 -6.68
C GLY A 89 12.49 -4.80 -7.09
N LYS A 90 13.69 -5.11 -7.60
CA LYS A 90 14.71 -4.11 -8.00
C LYS A 90 15.63 -4.53 -9.16
N ALA A 91 15.36 -5.60 -9.90
CA ALA A 91 16.16 -5.85 -11.10
C ALA A 91 16.05 -4.65 -12.06
N LYS A 92 17.20 -4.15 -12.54
CA LYS A 92 17.25 -3.02 -13.49
C LYS A 92 16.37 -3.26 -14.73
N GLN A 93 16.17 -4.53 -15.08
CA GLN A 93 15.32 -5.04 -16.15
C GLN A 93 13.84 -4.59 -16.02
N HIS A 94 13.39 -4.20 -14.82
CA HIS A 94 11.99 -3.87 -14.54
C HIS A 94 11.75 -2.40 -14.17
N SER A 95 12.71 -1.52 -14.45
CA SER A 95 12.62 -0.08 -14.14
C SER A 95 11.42 0.62 -14.79
N TYR A 96 10.96 0.14 -15.95
CA TYR A 96 9.78 0.67 -16.66
C TYR A 96 8.49 0.53 -15.83
N PHE A 97 8.35 -0.58 -15.10
CA PHE A 97 7.16 -0.87 -14.29
C PHE A 97 7.01 0.11 -13.12
N GLN A 98 8.13 0.56 -12.55
CA GLN A 98 8.19 1.53 -11.47
C GLN A 98 7.95 2.98 -11.94
N ARG A 99 7.95 3.26 -13.25
CA ARG A 99 7.63 4.59 -13.80
C ARG A 99 6.15 4.94 -13.62
N HIS A 100 5.27 3.93 -13.59
CA HIS A 100 3.86 4.16 -13.38
C HIS A 100 3.57 4.48 -11.91
N HIS A 101 3.05 5.69 -11.65
CA HIS A 101 2.82 6.20 -10.31
C HIS A 101 1.99 5.27 -9.42
N VAL A 102 0.92 4.65 -9.94
CA VAL A 102 0.11 3.69 -9.17
C VAL A 102 0.88 2.44 -8.79
N ARG A 103 1.64 1.88 -9.74
CA ARG A 103 2.39 0.62 -9.55
C ARG A 103 3.53 0.82 -8.56
N ASN A 104 4.21 1.96 -8.68
CA ASN A 104 5.27 2.36 -7.76
C ASN A 104 4.75 2.50 -6.32
N VAL A 105 3.57 3.09 -6.13
CA VAL A 105 2.96 3.18 -4.79
C VAL A 105 2.67 1.79 -4.22
N LEU A 106 2.05 0.91 -5.02
CA LEU A 106 1.73 -0.45 -4.59
C LEU A 106 2.97 -1.25 -4.23
N LEU A 107 4.03 -1.19 -5.05
CA LEU A 107 5.30 -1.87 -4.78
C LEU A 107 6.00 -1.34 -3.53
N ASN A 108 6.05 -0.02 -3.34
CA ASN A 108 6.68 0.56 -2.15
C ASN A 108 5.94 0.16 -0.87
N THR A 109 4.61 0.14 -0.89
CA THR A 109 3.82 -0.33 0.23
C THR A 109 4.00 -1.83 0.46
N TRP A 110 4.05 -2.64 -0.60
CA TRP A 110 4.37 -4.06 -0.50
C TRP A 110 5.74 -4.30 0.14
N GLU A 111 6.78 -3.58 -0.28
CA GLU A 111 8.12 -3.68 0.30
C GLU A 111 8.14 -3.30 1.79
N LYS A 112 7.37 -2.26 2.18
CA LYS A 112 7.19 -1.89 3.59
C LYS A 112 6.54 -3.03 4.37
N LEU A 113 5.44 -3.59 3.86
CA LEU A 113 4.70 -4.69 4.49
C LEU A 113 5.53 -5.98 4.57
N LYS A 114 6.24 -6.33 3.49
CA LYS A 114 7.14 -7.48 3.42
C LYS A 114 8.17 -7.40 4.52
N LYS A 115 8.85 -6.26 4.68
CA LYS A 115 9.82 -6.04 5.77
C LYS A 115 9.22 -6.15 7.17
N THR A 116 7.98 -5.70 7.36
CA THR A 116 7.34 -5.70 8.68
C THR A 116 6.76 -7.06 9.06
N HIS A 117 6.24 -7.83 8.11
CA HIS A 117 5.42 -9.01 8.39
C HIS A 117 5.97 -10.33 7.83
N TYR A 118 6.91 -10.30 6.88
CA TYR A 118 7.41 -11.47 6.19
C TYR A 118 8.94 -11.57 6.27
N SER A 119 9.44 -12.62 6.93
CA SER A 119 10.87 -12.96 6.92
C SER A 119 11.27 -13.83 5.72
N LYS A 120 10.29 -14.44 5.04
CA LYS A 120 10.43 -15.34 3.91
C LYS A 120 9.40 -15.02 2.83
N VAL A 121 9.53 -15.65 1.67
CA VAL A 121 8.54 -15.58 0.59
C VAL A 121 7.17 -15.99 1.12
N PRO A 122 6.12 -15.19 0.87
CA PRO A 122 4.77 -15.64 1.16
C PRO A 122 4.44 -16.87 0.30
N LEU A 123 3.88 -17.91 0.89
CA LEU A 123 3.54 -19.17 0.19
C LEU A 123 2.49 -19.00 -0.91
N TRP A 124 1.71 -17.91 -0.86
CA TRP A 124 0.74 -17.56 -1.89
C TRP A 124 1.38 -16.90 -3.13
N LEU A 125 2.66 -16.57 -3.07
CA LEU A 125 3.42 -16.01 -4.19
C LEU A 125 4.10 -17.16 -4.94
N SER A 126 3.49 -17.63 -6.02
CA SER A 126 4.06 -18.66 -6.88
C SER A 126 5.15 -18.07 -7.78
N THR A 127 6.39 -18.49 -7.60
CA THR A 127 7.50 -18.10 -8.49
C THR A 127 7.35 -18.69 -9.89
N LEU A 128 6.63 -19.80 -10.02
CA LEU A 128 6.44 -20.53 -11.28
C LEU A 128 5.40 -19.84 -12.19
N GLU A 129 4.34 -19.29 -11.60
CA GLU A 129 3.35 -18.43 -12.27
C GLU A 129 3.91 -17.04 -12.62
N ALA A 130 4.99 -16.64 -11.95
CA ALA A 130 5.68 -15.37 -12.24
C ALA A 130 6.45 -15.45 -13.57
N ASP A 131 7.16 -16.56 -13.80
CA ASP A 131 7.95 -16.78 -15.01
C ASP A 131 7.11 -17.22 -16.22
N THR A 132 5.91 -17.78 -15.98
CA THR A 132 4.97 -18.20 -17.03
C THR A 132 3.93 -17.11 -17.30
N TYR A 133 4.25 -16.16 -18.19
CA TYR A 133 3.30 -15.12 -18.59
C TYR A 133 2.25 -15.68 -19.57
N PRO A 134 0.93 -15.46 -19.37
CA PRO A 134 -0.09 -16.04 -20.25
C PRO A 134 -0.40 -15.22 -21.50
N ASN A 135 0.24 -14.07 -21.75
CA ASN A 135 -0.06 -13.25 -22.95
C ASN A 135 0.79 -13.62 -24.17
N ALA A 136 1.44 -14.79 -24.19
CA ALA A 136 2.04 -15.38 -25.39
C ALA A 136 1.16 -16.49 -26.00
N LEU A 137 -0.14 -16.48 -25.70
CA LEU A 137 -1.15 -17.31 -26.35
C LEU A 137 -1.95 -16.46 -27.34
N ASP A 138 -1.27 -16.04 -28.40
CA ASP A 138 -1.86 -15.82 -29.73
C ASP A 138 -1.08 -16.70 -30.73
#